data_AF-A0A644VHV3-F1
#
_entry.id   AF-A0A644VHV3-F1
#
_cell.length_a   1.000
_cell.length_b   1.000
_cell.length_c   1.000
_cell.angle_alpha   90.00
_cell.angle_beta   90.00
_cell.angle_gamma   90.00
#
_symmetry.space_group_name_H-M   'P 1'
#
loop_
_entity.id
_entity.type
_entity.pdbx_description
1 polymer ?
#
loop_
_entity_poly.entity_id
_entity_poly.type
_entity_poly.pdbx_seq_one_letter_code
_entity_poly.pdbx_strand_id
1 'polypeptide(L)'
;MVGGVKYEVSPPSIATLIEVSGLVSQLPRVQSEGVNIIEEVIRTAKDCRVIGDILAVLILGPTTNPKNTKHRLFGLKNSFQKEYSRLVENILYDLSPSEVNSLTMELLKLKEIPDFFAITAFLSEINLLTPTGKAV
;
A
#
# COMPACT_ATOMS: atom_id res chain seq x y z
N MET A 1 -6.31 8.43 13.62
CA MET A 1 -6.42 7.31 14.58
C MET A 1 -7.06 6.15 13.85
N VAL A 2 -6.70 4.91 14.18
CA VAL A 2 -7.26 3.69 13.56
C VAL A 2 -7.60 2.70 14.67
N GLY A 3 -8.87 2.28 14.77
CA GLY A 3 -9.35 1.44 15.88
C GLY A 3 -9.04 2.04 17.27
N GLY A 4 -9.20 3.35 17.42
CA GLY A 4 -8.89 4.06 18.69
C GLY A 4 -7.40 4.20 19.02
N VAL A 5 -6.49 3.72 18.17
CA VAL A 5 -5.03 3.84 18.36
C VAL A 5 -4.46 4.96 17.50
N LYS A 6 -3.53 5.75 18.05
CA LYS A 6 -2.77 6.76 17.30
C LYS A 6 -1.49 6.12 16.77
N TYR A 7 -1.35 6.07 15.45
CA TYR A 7 -0.15 5.61 14.77
C TYR A 7 0.65 6.82 14.25
N GLU A 8 1.96 6.73 14.33
CA GLU A 8 2.85 7.69 13.68
C GLU A 8 3.04 7.27 12.22
N VAL A 9 2.64 8.12 11.29
CA VAL A 9 2.77 7.83 9.86
C VAL A 9 4.24 7.93 9.49
N SER A 10 4.79 6.85 8.96
CA SER A 10 6.17 6.79 8.50
C SER A 10 6.44 7.82 7.42
N PRO A 11 7.65 8.41 7.36
CA PRO A 11 8.03 9.30 6.27
C PRO A 11 7.85 8.66 4.88
N PRO A 12 7.68 9.46 3.82
CA PRO A 12 7.64 8.96 2.45
C PRO A 12 8.91 8.19 2.11
N SER A 13 8.76 7.09 1.36
CA SER A 13 9.90 6.34 0.85
C SER A 13 9.54 5.62 -0.44
N ILE A 14 10.53 5.49 -1.35
CA ILE A 14 10.40 4.73 -2.59
C ILE A 14 9.96 3.29 -2.29
N ALA A 15 10.51 2.67 -1.24
CA ALA A 15 10.18 1.30 -0.86
C ALA A 15 8.71 1.14 -0.43
N THR A 16 8.11 2.15 0.22
CA THR A 16 6.67 2.17 0.53
C THR A 16 5.85 2.08 -0.76
N LEU A 17 6.16 2.91 -1.76
CA LEU A 17 5.40 2.97 -3.02
C LEU A 17 5.58 1.70 -3.87
N ILE A 18 6.79 1.10 -3.84
CA ILE A 18 7.04 -0.21 -4.47
C ILE A 18 6.17 -1.30 -3.83
N GLU A 19 6.16 -1.39 -2.50
CA GLU A 19 5.40 -2.42 -1.79
C GLU A 19 3.88 -2.22 -1.94
N VAL A 20 3.40 -0.98 -1.88
CA VAL A 20 2.00 -0.63 -2.18
C VAL A 20 1.63 -1.01 -3.61
N SER A 21 2.48 -0.73 -4.60
CA SER A 21 2.25 -1.14 -5.99
C SER A 21 2.11 -2.66 -6.13
N GLY A 22 2.99 -3.42 -5.46
CA GLY A 22 2.91 -4.88 -5.40
C GLY A 22 1.60 -5.38 -4.76
N LEU A 23 1.15 -4.76 -3.68
CA LEU A 23 -0.10 -5.12 -3.01
C LEU A 23 -1.33 -4.75 -3.86
N VAL A 24 -1.34 -3.57 -4.49
CA VAL A 24 -2.41 -3.13 -5.41
C VAL A 24 -2.56 -4.10 -6.58
N SER A 25 -1.45 -4.68 -7.07
CA SER A 25 -1.51 -5.68 -8.16
C SER A 25 -2.27 -6.97 -7.80
N GLN A 26 -2.50 -7.22 -6.50
CA GLN A 26 -3.26 -8.36 -6.00
C GLN A 26 -4.76 -8.08 -5.87
N LEU A 27 -5.20 -6.81 -5.99
CA LEU A 27 -6.62 -6.49 -5.96
C LEU A 27 -7.36 -7.17 -7.11
N PRO A 28 -8.59 -7.67 -6.87
CA PRO A 28 -9.41 -8.21 -7.94
C PRO A 28 -9.71 -7.13 -8.98
N ARG A 29 -9.83 -7.54 -10.25
CA ARG A 29 -10.26 -6.61 -11.31
C ARG A 29 -11.71 -6.20 -11.06
N VAL A 30 -11.91 -4.93 -10.74
CA VAL A 30 -13.23 -4.32 -10.58
C VAL A 30 -13.70 -3.78 -11.93
N GLN A 31 -14.88 -4.19 -12.37
CA GLN A 31 -15.52 -3.64 -13.56
C GLN A 31 -16.27 -2.37 -13.18
N SER A 32 -15.83 -1.22 -13.69
CA SER A 32 -16.44 0.08 -13.41
C SER A 32 -17.48 0.51 -14.44
N GLU A 33 -17.56 -0.15 -15.59
CA GLU A 33 -18.44 0.22 -16.70
C GLU A 33 -19.46 -0.88 -16.99
N GLY A 34 -20.73 -0.49 -17.14
CA GLY A 34 -21.80 -1.38 -17.61
C GLY A 34 -22.25 -2.47 -16.61
N VAL A 35 -21.80 -2.43 -15.35
CA VAL A 35 -22.13 -3.43 -14.32
C VAL A 35 -22.86 -2.80 -13.14
N ASN A 36 -23.76 -3.56 -12.52
CA ASN A 36 -24.40 -3.18 -11.25
C ASN A 36 -23.38 -3.19 -10.11
N ILE A 37 -23.18 -2.04 -9.46
CA ILE A 37 -22.21 -1.87 -8.37
C ILE A 37 -22.44 -2.87 -7.22
N ILE A 38 -23.70 -3.17 -6.88
CA ILE A 38 -24.01 -4.09 -5.77
C ILE A 38 -23.55 -5.51 -6.12
N GLU A 39 -23.83 -5.96 -7.35
CA GLU A 39 -23.41 -7.28 -7.82
C GLU A 39 -21.88 -7.37 -7.88
N GLU A 40 -21.22 -6.32 -8.35
CA GLU A 40 -19.78 -6.25 -8.44
C GLU A 40 -19.10 -6.29 -7.06
N VAL A 41 -19.66 -5.56 -6.08
CA VAL A 41 -19.17 -5.58 -4.70
C VAL A 41 -19.36 -6.96 -4.08
N ILE A 42 -20.54 -7.57 -4.22
CA ILE A 42 -20.79 -8.94 -3.69
C ILE A 42 -19.82 -9.95 -4.31
N ARG A 43 -19.50 -9.79 -5.61
CA ARG A 43 -18.58 -10.67 -6.34
C ARG A 43 -17.14 -10.55 -5.86
N THR A 44 -16.67 -9.33 -5.59
CA THR A 44 -15.24 -9.03 -5.41
C THR A 44 -14.81 -8.79 -3.97
N ALA A 45 -15.70 -8.36 -3.07
CA ALA A 45 -15.34 -7.87 -1.74
C ALA A 45 -14.58 -8.88 -0.87
N LYS A 46 -14.90 -10.18 -0.98
CA LYS A 46 -14.21 -11.24 -0.24
C LYS A 46 -12.70 -11.31 -0.55
N ASP A 47 -12.30 -10.87 -1.74
CA ASP A 47 -10.93 -10.91 -2.25
C ASP A 47 -10.19 -9.58 -1.99
N CYS A 48 -10.82 -8.60 -1.34
CA CYS A 48 -10.27 -7.27 -1.07
C CYS A 48 -9.57 -7.13 0.30
N ARG A 49 -9.25 -8.24 0.97
CA ARG A 49 -8.57 -8.20 2.29
C ARG A 49 -7.24 -7.45 2.25
N VAL A 50 -6.57 -7.46 1.10
CA VAL A 50 -5.31 -6.76 0.83
C VAL A 50 -5.38 -5.24 1.02
N ILE A 51 -6.59 -4.64 1.05
CA ILE A 51 -6.77 -3.21 1.40
C ILE A 51 -6.16 -2.89 2.77
N GLY A 52 -6.32 -3.80 3.74
CA GLY A 52 -5.73 -3.63 5.07
C GLY A 52 -4.20 -3.55 5.01
N ASP A 53 -3.57 -4.42 4.22
CA ASP A 53 -2.12 -4.46 4.06
C ASP A 53 -1.58 -3.21 3.34
N ILE A 54 -2.29 -2.74 2.31
CA ILE A 54 -1.95 -1.50 1.58
C ILE A 54 -1.88 -0.32 2.54
N LEU A 55 -2.92 -0.15 3.35
CA LEU A 55 -3.01 0.95 4.31
C LEU A 55 -2.02 0.80 5.46
N ALA A 56 -1.77 -0.41 5.94
CA ALA A 56 -0.76 -0.68 6.95
C ALA A 56 0.64 -0.32 6.45
N VAL A 57 0.98 -0.62 5.18
CA VAL A 57 2.26 -0.21 4.57
C VAL A 57 2.35 1.32 4.39
N LEU A 58 1.25 1.97 4.01
CA LEU A 58 1.21 3.44 3.93
C LEU A 58 1.42 4.10 5.31
N ILE A 59 0.93 3.50 6.39
CA ILE A 59 1.08 4.03 7.76
C ILE A 59 2.45 3.67 8.36
N LEU A 60 2.79 2.39 8.43
CA LEU A 60 3.98 1.88 9.15
C LEU A 60 5.23 1.77 8.27
N GLY A 61 5.10 2.01 6.97
CA GLY A 61 6.18 1.81 6.00
C GLY A 61 6.31 0.35 5.54
N PRO A 62 7.29 0.07 4.67
CA PRO A 62 7.45 -1.24 4.03
C PRO A 62 7.87 -2.31 5.04
N THR A 63 7.26 -3.48 4.96
CA THR A 63 7.58 -4.64 5.82
C THR A 63 9.01 -5.13 5.59
N THR A 64 9.53 -4.89 4.39
CA THR A 64 10.90 -5.23 3.96
C THR A 64 11.99 -4.30 4.51
N ASN A 65 11.65 -3.24 5.26
CA ASN A 65 12.61 -2.26 5.73
C ASN A 65 13.68 -2.90 6.66
N PRO A 66 14.98 -2.81 6.33
CA PRO A 66 16.05 -3.38 7.13
C PRO A 66 16.21 -2.69 8.51
N LYS A 67 15.71 -1.46 8.70
CA LYS A 67 15.69 -0.82 10.02
C LYS A 67 14.67 -1.49 10.95
N ASN A 68 13.57 -2.00 10.41
CA ASN A 68 12.56 -2.77 11.16
C ASN A 68 13.11 -4.14 11.60
N THR A 69 14.25 -4.59 11.04
CA THR A 69 14.95 -5.81 11.44
C THR A 69 16.14 -5.59 12.37
N LYS A 70 16.64 -4.36 12.59
CA LYS A 70 17.90 -4.09 13.32
C LYS A 70 17.83 -4.07 14.85
N HIS A 71 16.65 -4.04 15.49
CA HIS A 71 16.51 -4.26 16.95
C HIS A 71 16.61 -5.75 17.33
N ARG A 72 17.60 -6.40 16.74
CA ARG A 72 17.66 -7.83 16.38
C ARG A 72 18.16 -8.75 17.50
N LEU A 73 17.89 -8.41 18.76
CA LEU A 73 18.10 -9.29 19.92
C LEU A 73 16.75 -9.89 20.33
N PHE A 74 16.45 -11.05 19.75
CA PHE A 74 15.56 -12.16 20.18
C PHE A 74 14.13 -11.92 20.72
N GLY A 75 13.62 -10.68 20.85
CA GLY A 75 12.25 -10.41 21.32
C GLY A 75 11.42 -9.43 20.48
N LEU A 76 12.05 -8.50 19.75
CA LEU A 76 11.35 -7.40 19.07
C LEU A 76 10.83 -7.73 17.66
N LYS A 77 11.24 -8.84 17.03
CA LYS A 77 10.67 -9.27 15.73
C LYS A 77 9.15 -9.46 15.83
N ASN A 78 8.66 -9.84 17.01
CA ASN A 78 7.23 -9.99 17.28
C ASN A 78 6.50 -8.64 17.36
N SER A 79 7.19 -7.53 17.67
CA SER A 79 6.52 -6.24 17.95
C SER A 79 6.01 -5.56 16.68
N PHE A 80 6.86 -5.36 15.66
CA PHE A 80 6.42 -4.75 14.40
C PHE A 80 5.38 -5.61 13.69
N GLN A 81 5.60 -6.93 13.63
CA GLN A 81 4.64 -7.84 13.01
C GLN A 81 3.30 -7.82 13.75
N LYS A 82 3.31 -7.79 15.09
CA LYS A 82 2.09 -7.70 15.91
C LYS A 82 1.39 -6.35 15.72
N GLU A 83 2.15 -5.27 15.66
CA GLU A 83 1.60 -3.93 15.41
C GLU A 83 0.99 -3.83 14.02
N TYR A 84 1.67 -4.36 13.01
CA TYR A 84 1.18 -4.46 11.63
C TYR A 84 -0.11 -5.27 11.55
N SER A 85 -0.11 -6.50 12.08
CA SER A 85 -1.30 -7.35 12.11
C SER A 85 -2.47 -6.71 12.84
N ARG A 86 -2.21 -6.06 13.98
CA ARG A 86 -3.24 -5.31 14.73
C ARG A 86 -3.77 -4.13 13.93
N LEU A 87 -2.91 -3.38 13.25
CA LEU A 87 -3.33 -2.26 12.42
C LEU A 87 -4.19 -2.75 11.26
N VAL A 88 -3.82 -3.84 10.58
CA VAL A 88 -4.61 -4.46 9.52
C VAL A 88 -5.99 -4.87 10.04
N GLU A 89 -6.07 -5.52 11.20
CA GLU A 89 -7.35 -5.88 11.83
C GLU A 89 -8.19 -4.64 12.13
N ASN A 90 -7.62 -3.62 12.77
CA ASN A 90 -8.33 -2.38 13.07
C ASN A 90 -8.85 -1.68 11.79
N ILE A 91 -8.07 -1.70 10.70
CA ILE A 91 -8.51 -1.13 9.40
C ILE A 91 -9.71 -1.90 8.86
N LEU A 92 -9.67 -3.24 8.90
CA LEU A 92 -10.70 -4.08 8.29
C LEU A 92 -11.98 -4.19 9.11
N TYR A 93 -11.89 -4.12 10.44
CA TYR A 93 -13.01 -4.41 11.33
C TYR A 93 -13.54 -3.19 12.09
N ASP A 94 -12.72 -2.16 12.30
CA ASP A 94 -13.13 -0.99 13.11
C ASP A 94 -13.45 0.25 12.27
N LEU A 95 -13.02 0.31 11.00
CA LEU A 95 -13.28 1.45 10.12
C LEU A 95 -14.42 1.15 9.14
N SER A 96 -15.29 2.13 8.96
CA SER A 96 -16.29 2.13 7.88
C SER A 96 -15.61 2.33 6.51
N PRO A 97 -16.26 1.90 5.40
CA PRO A 97 -15.73 2.13 4.05
C PRO A 97 -15.41 3.60 3.74
N SER A 98 -16.20 4.55 4.27
CA SER A 98 -15.95 5.98 4.12
C SER A 98 -14.68 6.43 4.86
N GLU A 99 -14.45 5.92 6.08
CA GLU A 99 -13.24 6.22 6.85
C GLU A 99 -12.00 5.65 6.17
N VAL A 100 -12.08 4.42 5.65
CA VAL A 100 -11.02 3.78 4.85
C VAL A 100 -10.70 4.62 3.62
N ASN A 101 -11.70 5.09 2.89
CA ASN A 101 -11.49 5.95 1.71
C ASN A 101 -10.83 7.29 2.09
N SER A 102 -11.33 7.97 3.13
CA SER A 102 -10.76 9.23 3.61
C SER A 102 -9.31 9.08 4.07
N LEU A 103 -9.01 8.03 4.84
CA LEU A 103 -7.67 7.70 5.31
C LEU A 103 -6.73 7.39 4.12
N THR A 104 -7.21 6.65 3.12
CA THR A 104 -6.46 6.36 1.90
C THR A 104 -6.04 7.66 1.21
N MET A 105 -6.98 8.58 0.99
CA MET A 105 -6.70 9.84 0.32
C MET A 105 -5.76 10.74 1.11
N GLU A 106 -5.86 10.76 2.44
CA GLU A 106 -4.92 11.47 3.32
C GLU A 106 -3.50 10.91 3.20
N LEU A 107 -3.36 9.58 3.30
CA LEU A 107 -2.07 8.92 3.20
C LEU A 107 -1.43 9.13 1.82
N LEU A 108 -2.18 8.98 0.73
CA LEU A 108 -1.65 9.19 -0.63
C LEU A 108 -1.11 10.61 -0.83
N LYS A 109 -1.78 11.63 -0.27
CA LYS A 109 -1.30 13.02 -0.30
C LYS A 109 0.04 13.19 0.42
N LEU A 110 0.26 12.44 1.49
CA LEU A 110 1.48 12.54 2.29
C LEU A 110 2.69 11.82 1.64
N LYS A 111 2.50 10.94 0.66
CA LYS A 111 3.57 10.05 0.14
C LYS A 111 4.33 10.52 -1.09
N GLU A 112 4.31 11.82 -1.41
CA GLU A 112 5.14 12.38 -2.51
C GLU A 112 4.97 11.62 -3.85
N ILE A 113 3.74 11.16 -4.13
CA ILE A 113 3.42 10.41 -5.35
C ILE A 113 3.82 11.15 -6.63
N PRO A 114 3.65 12.49 -6.74
CA PRO A 114 4.10 13.23 -7.92
C PRO A 114 5.60 13.09 -8.19
N ASP A 115 6.44 13.10 -7.15
CA ASP A 115 7.89 12.96 -7.29
C ASP A 115 8.28 11.54 -7.73
N PHE A 116 7.65 10.52 -7.15
CA PHE A 116 7.84 9.14 -7.58
C PHE A 116 7.41 8.92 -9.05
N PHE A 117 6.29 9.51 -9.44
CA PHE A 117 5.83 9.49 -10.83
C PHE A 117 6.84 10.17 -11.76
N ALA A 118 7.31 11.37 -11.41
CA ALA A 118 8.30 12.08 -12.22
C ALA A 118 9.58 11.27 -12.42
N ILE A 119 10.11 10.65 -11.36
CA ILE A 119 11.29 9.76 -11.43
C ILE A 119 11.02 8.58 -12.36
N THR A 120 9.93 7.86 -12.16
CA THR A 120 9.64 6.64 -12.94
C THR A 120 9.30 6.93 -14.40
N ALA A 121 8.59 8.02 -14.69
CA ALA A 121 8.32 8.48 -16.05
C ALA A 121 9.62 8.85 -16.77
N PHE A 122 10.46 9.67 -16.15
CA PHE A 122 11.75 10.08 -16.70
C PHE A 122 12.67 8.89 -16.99
N LEU A 123 12.81 7.96 -16.03
CA LEU A 123 13.64 6.77 -16.23
C LEU A 123 13.06 5.82 -17.29
N SER A 124 11.73 5.71 -17.40
CA SER A 124 11.08 4.92 -18.44
C SER A 124 11.30 5.53 -19.82
N GLU A 125 11.21 6.85 -19.95
CA GLU A 125 11.50 7.56 -21.18
C GLU A 125 12.97 7.39 -21.59
N ILE A 126 13.93 7.57 -20.68
CA ILE A 126 15.34 7.28 -20.97
C ILE A 126 15.52 5.83 -21.44
N ASN A 127 14.89 4.88 -20.76
CA ASN A 127 14.98 3.47 -21.14
C ASN A 127 14.40 3.21 -22.55
N LEU A 128 13.38 3.97 -22.97
CA LEU A 128 12.84 3.95 -24.33
C LEU A 128 13.74 4.70 -25.35
N LEU A 129 14.47 5.73 -24.91
CA LEU A 129 15.36 6.55 -25.74
C LEU A 129 16.75 5.94 -25.93
N THR A 130 17.23 5.11 -25.00
CA THR A 130 18.35 4.21 -25.24
C THR A 130 17.87 3.08 -26.15
N PRO A 131 18.38 2.96 -27.40
CA PRO A 131 18.00 1.85 -28.25
C PRO A 131 18.36 0.55 -27.53
N THR A 132 17.36 -0.26 -27.18
CA THR A 132 17.60 -1.65 -26.83
C THR A 132 18.18 -2.30 -28.09
N GLY A 133 19.45 -2.70 -28.00
CA GLY A 133 20.23 -3.12 -29.14
C GLY A 133 19.53 -4.20 -29.95
N LYS A 134 19.47 -3.95 -31.27
CA LYS A 134 19.43 -4.92 -32.38
C LYS A 134 18.75 -6.25 -32.09
N ALA A 135 17.58 -6.43 -32.70
CA ALA A 135 17.17 -7.74 -33.20
C ALA A 135 18.35 -8.36 -33.97
N VAL A 136 18.84 -9.50 -33.49
CA VAL A 136 19.70 -10.45 -34.20
C VAL A 136 19.02 -11.80 -34.12
#